data_AF-A0A0G1CE45-F1
#
_entry.id   AF-A0A0G1CE45-F1
#
_cell.length_a   1.000
_cell.length_b   1.000
_cell.length_c   1.000
_cell.angle_alpha   90.00
_cell.angle_beta   90.00
_cell.angle_gamma   90.00
#
_symmetry.space_group_name_H-M   'P 1'
#
loop_
_entity.id
_entity.type
_entity.pdbx_description
1 polymer ?
#
loop_
_entity_poly.entity_id
_entity_poly.type
_entity_poly.pdbx_seq_one_letter_code
_entity_poly.pdbx_strand_id
1 'polypeptide(L)'
;MNVKTSKRLLFVVNFDWRNIFQTGKEEFYEKLQRDQLSPEVNEFFFFSWAKETYDACDGKWCTAHRKTYGLEKLRPLLNFRALFTIPWVAYTRKVRPDVWVVYDFGMVPAVWLAHKLFGGVLIMIVNNQAQIYSQTRKFGKIKGSYSWAAERIGVPFVEHFFTLNETMRAYLKTLGVPRERTSIYTVNTIERDSEYIAKSKKGVIRNKYNISKDTKIILTVARLEAEKNYPLLLDKEHNNEK
;
A
#
# COMPACT_ATOMS: atom_id res chain seq x y z
N MET A 1 -21.47 15.20 -8.99
CA MET A 1 -21.96 13.82 -9.20
C MET A 1 -22.22 13.22 -7.83
N ASN A 2 -23.48 12.94 -7.49
CA ASN A 2 -23.82 12.18 -6.29
C ASN A 2 -23.47 10.71 -6.55
N VAL A 3 -22.25 10.31 -6.18
CA VAL A 3 -21.91 8.90 -6.11
C VAL A 3 -22.76 8.34 -4.98
N LYS A 4 -23.84 7.61 -5.31
CA LYS A 4 -24.50 6.73 -4.35
C LYS A 4 -23.43 5.77 -3.85
N THR A 5 -22.85 6.05 -2.70
CA THR A 5 -21.89 5.20 -2.02
C THR A 5 -22.65 3.99 -1.49
N SER A 6 -22.85 3.00 -2.37
CA SER A 6 -23.31 1.68 -1.96
C SER A 6 -22.33 1.16 -0.92
N LYS A 7 -22.83 0.72 0.23
CA LYS A 7 -22.06 -0.01 1.23
C LYS A 7 -21.37 -1.20 0.57
N ARG A 8 -20.04 -1.25 0.60
CA ARG A 8 -19.23 -2.36 0.06
C ARG A 8 -18.42 -3.02 1.16
N LEU A 9 -18.25 -4.33 1.04
CA LEU A 9 -17.34 -5.10 1.87
C LEU A 9 -15.99 -5.25 1.16
N LEU A 10 -14.96 -4.65 1.75
CA LEU A 10 -13.58 -4.70 1.26
C LEU A 10 -12.80 -5.77 2.03
N PHE A 11 -12.29 -6.77 1.33
CA PHE A 11 -11.37 -7.75 1.89
C PHE A 11 -9.93 -7.34 1.60
N VAL A 12 -9.21 -6.92 2.63
CA VAL A 12 -7.89 -6.31 2.52
C VAL A 12 -6.81 -7.28 2.96
N VAL A 13 -5.86 -7.56 2.09
CA VAL A 13 -4.76 -8.52 2.32
C VAL A 13 -3.43 -7.80 2.49
N ASN A 14 -2.72 -8.14 3.57
CA ASN A 14 -1.46 -7.54 4.01
C ASN A 14 -1.57 -6.03 4.28
N PHE A 15 -2.58 -5.62 5.04
CA PHE A 15 -2.65 -4.27 5.55
C PHE A 15 -1.54 -4.03 6.59
N ASP A 16 -0.70 -3.02 6.38
CA ASP A 16 0.44 -2.70 7.24
C ASP A 16 -0.01 -1.99 8.54
N TRP A 17 -0.73 -2.74 9.39
CA TRP A 17 -1.09 -2.35 10.75
C TRP A 17 -1.17 -3.59 11.63
N ARG A 18 -0.29 -3.69 12.63
CA ARG A 18 -0.28 -4.80 13.58
C ARG A 18 -1.28 -4.47 14.70
N ASN A 19 -2.14 -5.42 15.04
CA ASN A 19 -3.12 -5.28 16.12
C ASN A 19 -4.09 -4.11 15.93
N ILE A 20 -4.81 -4.16 14.80
CA ILE A 20 -5.75 -3.15 14.30
C ILE A 20 -6.69 -2.57 15.38
N PHE A 21 -7.17 -3.39 16.33
CA PHE A 21 -8.09 -2.90 17.38
C PHE A 21 -7.45 -2.74 18.77
N GLN A 22 -6.16 -3.02 18.94
CA GLN A 22 -5.49 -2.90 20.25
C GLN A 22 -4.65 -1.63 20.39
N THR A 23 -4.24 -1.01 19.28
CA THR A 23 -3.26 0.10 19.28
C THR A 23 -3.87 1.49 19.15
N GLY A 24 -5.16 1.61 18.79
CA GLY A 24 -5.88 2.88 18.71
C GLY A 24 -6.92 2.83 17.59
N LYS A 25 -8.21 2.79 17.96
CA LYS A 25 -9.31 2.66 16.98
C LYS A 25 -9.41 3.91 16.10
N GLU A 26 -9.20 5.07 16.70
CA GLU A 26 -9.17 6.38 16.05
C GLU A 26 -8.04 6.45 15.03
N GLU A 27 -6.81 6.08 15.41
CA GLU A 27 -5.66 6.09 14.50
C GLU A 27 -5.87 5.13 13.31
N PHE A 28 -6.53 4.00 13.55
CA PHE A 28 -6.89 3.06 12.50
C PHE A 28 -7.96 3.63 11.56
N TYR A 29 -8.99 4.28 12.09
CA TYR A 29 -10.00 4.99 11.31
C TYR A 29 -9.35 6.08 10.44
N GLU A 30 -8.48 6.90 11.02
CA GLU A 30 -7.71 7.94 10.32
C GLU A 30 -6.84 7.35 9.20
N LYS A 31 -6.21 6.19 9.43
CA LYS A 31 -5.47 5.49 8.37
C LYS A 31 -6.37 5.08 7.21
N LEU A 32 -7.56 4.54 7.48
CA LEU A 32 -8.50 4.15 6.42
C LEU A 32 -8.99 5.37 5.64
N GLN A 33 -9.24 6.51 6.31
CA GLN A 33 -9.57 7.77 5.64
C GLN A 33 -8.42 8.26 4.77
N ARG A 34 -7.20 8.25 5.31
CA ARG A 34 -5.97 8.64 4.62
C ARG A 34 -5.72 7.80 3.37
N ASP A 35 -5.96 6.50 3.47
CA ASP A 35 -5.82 5.56 2.35
C ASP A 35 -7.02 5.65 1.38
N GLN A 36 -7.93 6.62 1.56
CA GLN A 36 -9.14 6.89 0.77
C GLN A 36 -10.07 5.69 0.63
N LEU A 37 -10.16 4.88 1.69
CA LEU A 37 -11.00 3.70 1.71
C LEU A 37 -12.43 3.96 2.22
N SER A 38 -12.78 5.20 2.55
CA SER A 38 -14.11 5.60 3.04
C SER A 38 -14.62 4.73 4.21
N PRO A 39 -13.91 4.72 5.35
CA PRO A 39 -14.29 3.96 6.54
C PRO A 39 -15.70 4.26 7.06
N GLU A 40 -16.25 5.44 6.77
CA GLU A 40 -17.60 5.87 7.12
C GLU A 40 -18.69 5.08 6.38
N VAL A 41 -18.43 4.66 5.14
CA VAL A 41 -19.39 3.92 4.32
C VAL A 41 -19.07 2.42 4.30
N ASN A 42 -17.81 2.06 4.06
CA ASN A 42 -17.44 0.70 3.73
C ASN A 42 -17.33 -0.19 4.97
N GLU A 43 -17.51 -1.49 4.74
CA GLU A 43 -17.17 -2.56 5.68
C GLU A 43 -15.84 -3.17 5.30
N PHE A 44 -15.15 -3.74 6.27
CA PHE A 44 -13.80 -4.24 6.04
C PHE A 44 -13.56 -5.58 6.71
N PHE A 45 -12.89 -6.45 5.97
CA PHE A 45 -12.29 -7.65 6.48
C PHE A 45 -10.80 -7.64 6.19
N PHE A 46 -9.97 -7.60 7.24
CA PHE A 46 -8.52 -7.59 7.11
C PHE A 46 -7.95 -8.99 7.28
N PHE A 47 -7.06 -9.38 6.39
CA PHE A 47 -6.26 -10.58 6.51
C PHE A 47 -4.78 -10.24 6.43
N SER A 48 -4.01 -10.69 7.41
CA SER A 48 -2.56 -10.51 7.44
C SER A 48 -1.85 -11.69 8.09
N TRP A 49 -0.60 -11.89 7.71
CA TRP A 49 0.30 -12.77 8.47
C TRP A 49 0.85 -12.04 9.70
N ALA A 50 0.94 -12.72 10.84
CA ALA A 50 1.45 -12.15 12.10
C ALA A 50 2.26 -13.18 12.91
N LYS A 51 2.97 -12.73 13.95
CA LYS A 51 3.73 -13.62 14.85
C LYS A 51 2.81 -14.52 15.69
N GLU A 52 1.62 -14.03 15.97
CA GLU A 52 0.58 -14.71 16.75
C GLU A 52 -0.75 -14.62 16.01
N THR A 53 -1.64 -15.57 16.27
CA THR A 53 -2.98 -15.53 15.71
C THR A 53 -3.78 -14.47 16.45
N TYR A 54 -4.44 -13.58 15.71
CA TYR A 54 -5.27 -12.52 16.28
C TYR A 54 -6.49 -12.30 15.40
N ASP A 55 -7.65 -12.61 15.96
CA ASP A 55 -8.94 -12.45 15.29
C ASP A 55 -9.82 -11.54 16.15
N ALA A 56 -10.42 -10.53 15.54
CA ALA A 56 -11.27 -9.59 16.24
C ALA A 56 -12.26 -8.94 15.29
N CYS A 57 -13.39 -8.49 15.80
CA CYS A 57 -14.37 -7.70 15.07
C CYS A 57 -14.86 -6.56 15.96
N ASP A 58 -15.04 -5.40 15.36
CA ASP A 58 -15.59 -4.20 15.97
C ASP A 58 -16.60 -3.59 14.98
N GLY A 59 -17.88 -3.86 15.22
CA GLY A 59 -18.96 -3.49 14.32
C GLY A 59 -18.75 -4.05 12.91
N LYS A 60 -18.59 -3.14 11.94
CA LYS A 60 -18.44 -3.46 10.51
C LYS A 60 -17.00 -3.77 10.07
N TRP A 61 -16.07 -3.83 11.01
CA TRP A 61 -14.66 -4.12 10.74
C TRP A 61 -14.26 -5.41 11.43
N CYS A 62 -13.70 -6.33 10.66
CA CYS A 62 -13.19 -7.59 11.17
C CYS A 62 -11.75 -7.81 10.72
N THR A 63 -10.99 -8.56 11.51
CA THR A 63 -9.63 -8.97 11.15
C THR A 63 -9.40 -10.44 11.48
N ALA A 64 -8.59 -11.09 10.65
CA ALA A 64 -8.03 -12.41 10.89
C ALA A 64 -6.54 -12.39 10.58
N HIS A 65 -5.73 -12.32 11.64
CA HIS A 65 -4.28 -12.42 11.55
C HIS A 65 -3.87 -13.86 11.83
N ARG A 66 -3.15 -14.47 10.89
CA ARG A 66 -2.71 -15.86 11.01
C ARG A 66 -1.23 -15.94 11.35
N LYS A 67 -0.88 -16.84 12.26
CA LYS A 67 0.51 -17.07 12.69
C LYS A 67 1.39 -17.48 11.51
N THR A 68 2.59 -16.91 11.41
CA THR A 68 3.59 -17.24 10.36
C THR A 68 4.34 -18.53 10.62
N TYR A 69 4.37 -19.02 11.87
CA TYR A 69 5.14 -20.20 12.29
C TYR A 69 6.64 -20.11 11.95
N GLY A 70 7.23 -18.91 12.00
CA GLY A 70 8.65 -18.68 11.66
C GLY A 70 8.93 -18.59 10.16
N LEU A 71 7.91 -18.76 9.30
CA LEU A 71 8.07 -18.69 7.84
C LEU A 71 8.15 -17.25 7.32
N GLU A 72 8.16 -16.22 8.18
CA GLU A 72 8.31 -14.82 7.74
C GLU A 72 9.61 -14.57 6.97
N LYS A 73 10.64 -15.38 7.22
CA LYS A 73 11.92 -15.35 6.47
C LYS A 73 11.82 -16.05 5.11
N LEU A 74 10.84 -16.94 4.94
CA LEU A 74 10.59 -17.73 3.74
C LEU A 74 9.29 -17.29 3.08
N ARG A 75 9.26 -16.03 2.61
CA ARG A 75 8.09 -15.40 1.99
C ARG A 75 7.40 -16.25 0.91
N PRO A 76 8.13 -16.97 0.01
CA PRO A 76 7.48 -17.83 -0.98
C PRO A 76 6.58 -18.92 -0.35
N LEU A 77 7.00 -19.52 0.77
CA LEU A 77 6.22 -20.56 1.46
C LEU A 77 4.97 -19.98 2.12
N LEU A 78 5.07 -18.79 2.72
CA LEU A 78 3.90 -18.09 3.25
C LEU A 78 2.89 -17.76 2.15
N ASN A 79 3.39 -17.35 0.99
CA ASN A 79 2.55 -16.97 -0.14
C ASN A 79 1.90 -18.20 -0.79
N PHE A 80 2.60 -19.33 -0.88
CA PHE A 80 2.00 -20.60 -1.26
C PHE A 80 0.92 -21.04 -0.27
N ARG A 81 1.20 -20.97 1.04
CA ARG A 81 0.21 -21.27 2.09
C ARG A 81 -1.01 -20.34 2.02
N ALA A 82 -0.83 -19.11 1.54
CA ALA A 82 -1.92 -18.15 1.37
C ALA A 82 -2.97 -18.65 0.36
N LEU A 83 -2.58 -19.44 -0.65
CA LEU A 83 -3.48 -20.04 -1.64
C LEU A 83 -4.62 -20.83 -0.97
N PHE A 84 -4.32 -21.49 0.14
CA PHE A 84 -5.32 -22.25 0.91
C PHE A 84 -5.93 -21.42 2.03
N THR A 85 -5.11 -20.61 2.69
CA THR A 85 -5.53 -19.90 3.91
C THR A 85 -6.53 -18.79 3.62
N ILE A 86 -6.33 -18.00 2.55
CA ILE A 86 -7.22 -16.87 2.23
C ILE A 86 -8.63 -17.36 1.85
N PRO A 87 -8.79 -18.31 0.89
CA PRO A 87 -10.11 -18.86 0.60
C PRO A 87 -10.77 -19.53 1.81
N TRP A 88 -10.00 -20.26 2.61
CA TRP A 88 -10.50 -20.88 3.84
C TRP A 88 -11.02 -19.85 4.85
N VAL A 89 -10.30 -18.74 5.04
CA VAL A 89 -10.75 -17.65 5.92
C VAL A 89 -12.03 -17.03 5.39
N ALA A 90 -12.09 -16.70 4.09
CA ALA A 90 -13.31 -16.15 3.49
C ALA A 90 -14.51 -17.10 3.66
N TYR A 91 -14.32 -18.39 3.42
CA TYR A 91 -15.34 -19.43 3.58
C TYR A 91 -15.82 -19.55 5.04
N THR A 92 -14.90 -19.78 5.99
CA THR A 92 -15.23 -20.00 7.40
C THR A 92 -15.83 -18.77 8.06
N ARG A 93 -15.43 -17.58 7.63
CA ARG A 93 -15.97 -16.31 8.10
C ARG A 93 -17.20 -15.86 7.33
N LYS A 94 -17.66 -16.65 6.35
CA LYS A 94 -18.83 -16.39 5.50
C LYS A 94 -18.78 -15.00 4.84
N VAL A 95 -17.58 -14.56 4.47
CA VAL A 95 -17.35 -13.25 3.88
C VAL A 95 -17.57 -13.35 2.37
N ARG A 96 -18.36 -12.44 1.80
CA ARG A 96 -18.52 -12.27 0.35
C ARG A 96 -18.13 -10.84 -0.03
N PRO A 97 -16.83 -10.59 -0.29
CA PRO A 97 -16.35 -9.23 -0.56
C PRO A 97 -16.84 -8.73 -1.93
N ASP A 98 -17.22 -7.46 -1.98
CA ASP A 98 -17.44 -6.76 -3.25
C ASP A 98 -16.10 -6.39 -3.90
N VAL A 99 -15.09 -6.16 -3.08
CA VAL A 99 -13.75 -5.74 -3.50
C VAL A 99 -12.69 -6.49 -2.72
N TRP A 100 -11.74 -7.06 -3.43
CA TRP A 100 -10.52 -7.64 -2.88
C TRP A 100 -9.37 -6.67 -3.08
N VAL A 101 -8.73 -6.25 -1.99
CA VAL A 101 -7.62 -5.29 -2.00
C VAL A 101 -6.35 -6.01 -1.58
N VAL A 102 -5.31 -5.96 -2.41
CA VAL A 102 -4.01 -6.57 -2.11
C VAL A 102 -2.88 -5.55 -2.18
N TYR A 103 -1.94 -5.62 -1.24
CA TYR A 103 -0.77 -4.72 -1.16
C TYR A 103 0.56 -5.41 -1.50
N ASP A 104 0.56 -6.71 -1.80
CA ASP A 104 1.76 -7.50 -2.07
C ASP A 104 1.55 -8.43 -3.28
N PHE A 105 2.40 -8.28 -4.31
CA PHE A 105 2.36 -9.08 -5.54
C PHE A 105 2.39 -10.59 -5.26
N GLY A 106 3.15 -11.04 -4.27
CA GLY A 106 3.27 -12.44 -3.94
C GLY A 106 1.98 -13.05 -3.38
N MET A 107 1.05 -12.23 -2.88
CA MET A 107 -0.28 -12.70 -2.42
C MET A 107 -1.33 -12.70 -3.53
N VAL A 108 -1.07 -12.03 -4.66
CA VAL A 108 -2.04 -11.86 -5.75
C VAL A 108 -2.63 -13.20 -6.19
N PRO A 109 -1.87 -14.29 -6.41
CA PRO A 109 -2.47 -15.58 -6.81
C PRO A 109 -3.49 -16.14 -5.80
N ALA A 110 -3.25 -15.96 -4.50
CA ALA A 110 -4.15 -16.43 -3.45
C ALA A 110 -5.43 -15.60 -3.38
N VAL A 111 -5.31 -14.28 -3.54
CA VAL A 111 -6.46 -13.39 -3.61
C VAL A 111 -7.23 -13.59 -4.92
N TRP A 112 -6.51 -13.88 -6.02
CA TRP A 112 -7.10 -14.25 -7.30
C TRP A 112 -8.01 -15.47 -7.17
N LEU A 113 -7.49 -16.53 -6.57
CA LEU A 113 -8.26 -17.74 -6.32
C LEU A 113 -9.49 -17.45 -5.44
N ALA A 114 -9.32 -16.66 -4.38
CA ALA A 114 -10.44 -16.30 -3.50
C ALA A 114 -11.52 -15.51 -4.23
N HIS A 115 -11.18 -14.50 -5.04
CA HIS A 115 -12.19 -13.76 -5.81
C HIS A 115 -12.89 -14.63 -6.84
N LYS A 116 -12.18 -15.57 -7.47
CA LYS A 116 -12.83 -16.52 -8.40
C LYS A 116 -13.84 -17.41 -7.72
N LEU A 117 -13.63 -17.76 -6.46
CA LEU A 117 -14.55 -18.60 -5.67
C LEU A 117 -15.73 -17.81 -5.07
N PHE A 118 -15.51 -16.55 -4.69
CA PHE A 118 -16.49 -15.79 -3.89
C PHE A 118 -17.05 -14.54 -4.59
N GLY A 119 -16.60 -14.23 -5.80
CA GLY A 119 -16.95 -13.03 -6.56
C GLY A 119 -16.20 -11.77 -6.10
N GLY A 120 -16.67 -10.62 -6.59
CA GLY A 120 -16.06 -9.31 -6.35
C GLY A 120 -14.99 -8.95 -7.39
N VAL A 121 -14.41 -7.76 -7.21
CA VAL A 121 -13.36 -7.20 -8.09
C VAL A 121 -12.02 -7.25 -7.38
N LEU A 122 -10.97 -7.73 -8.04
CA LEU A 122 -9.60 -7.71 -7.50
C LEU A 122 -8.85 -6.44 -7.89
N ILE A 123 -8.51 -5.62 -6.91
CA ILE A 123 -7.65 -4.45 -7.06
C ILE A 123 -6.33 -4.59 -6.29
N MET A 124 -5.29 -3.95 -6.80
CA MET A 124 -4.00 -3.89 -6.14
C MET A 124 -3.57 -2.45 -5.88
N ILE A 125 -3.09 -2.19 -4.67
CA ILE A 125 -2.48 -0.91 -4.31
C ILE A 125 -0.96 -1.07 -4.37
N VAL A 126 -0.31 -0.25 -5.20
CA VAL A 126 1.13 -0.30 -5.48
C VAL A 126 1.79 1.00 -5.05
N ASN A 127 2.44 0.94 -3.88
CA ASN A 127 3.03 2.12 -3.23
C ASN A 127 4.56 2.13 -3.25
N ASN A 128 5.18 1.04 -3.70
CA ASN A 128 6.63 0.90 -3.82
C ASN A 128 7.00 0.06 -5.05
N GLN A 129 8.27 0.12 -5.46
CA GLN A 129 8.82 -0.70 -6.53
C GLN A 129 9.41 -1.97 -5.93
N ALA A 130 8.60 -3.03 -5.79
CA ALA A 130 8.94 -4.18 -4.93
C ALA A 130 10.23 -4.89 -5.35
N GLN A 131 10.50 -5.06 -6.65
CA GLN A 131 11.78 -5.58 -7.15
C GLN A 131 12.96 -4.71 -6.72
N ILE A 132 12.92 -3.42 -7.04
CA ILE A 132 14.05 -2.48 -6.77
C ILE A 132 14.28 -2.35 -5.27
N TYR A 133 13.21 -2.17 -4.51
CA TYR A 133 13.24 -2.07 -3.05
C TYR A 133 13.79 -3.35 -2.37
N SER A 134 13.56 -4.52 -2.96
CA SER A 134 14.07 -5.78 -2.44
C SER A 134 15.57 -5.96 -2.67
N GLN A 135 16.12 -5.36 -3.74
CA GLN A 135 17.54 -5.44 -4.07
C GLN A 135 18.40 -4.52 -3.21
N THR A 136 17.86 -3.39 -2.73
CA THR A 136 18.60 -2.39 -1.93
C THR A 136 18.71 -2.71 -0.44
N ARG A 137 18.03 -3.76 0.05
CA ARG A 137 18.07 -4.20 1.46
C ARG A 137 18.97 -5.41 1.68
N LYS A 138 19.24 -5.74 2.96
CA LYS A 138 20.03 -6.90 3.45
C LYS A 138 19.67 -8.27 2.84
N PHE A 139 18.56 -8.39 2.11
CA PHE A 139 18.10 -9.64 1.49
C PHE A 139 18.68 -9.88 0.08
N GLY A 140 19.23 -8.84 -0.57
CA GLY A 140 19.98 -8.95 -1.81
C GLY A 140 19.22 -9.51 -3.03
N LYS A 141 19.98 -10.08 -3.97
CA LYS A 141 19.50 -10.51 -5.30
C LYS A 141 18.40 -11.58 -5.25
N ILE A 142 18.40 -12.45 -4.24
CA ILE A 142 17.42 -13.55 -4.12
C ILE A 142 16.00 -12.98 -3.93
N LYS A 143 15.84 -12.04 -2.99
CA LYS A 143 14.54 -11.40 -2.76
C LYS A 143 14.12 -10.53 -3.95
N GLY A 144 15.07 -9.86 -4.60
CA GLY A 144 14.82 -9.14 -5.85
C GLY A 144 14.28 -10.05 -6.96
N SER A 145 14.84 -11.24 -7.11
CA SER A 145 14.41 -12.23 -8.11
C SER A 145 13.02 -12.78 -7.80
N TYR A 146 12.74 -13.03 -6.52
CA TYR A 146 11.40 -13.41 -6.07
C TYR A 146 10.36 -12.33 -6.38
N SER A 147 10.65 -11.07 -6.03
CA SER A 147 9.75 -9.95 -6.29
C SER A 147 9.52 -9.75 -7.79
N TRP A 148 10.57 -9.87 -8.62
CA TRP A 148 10.47 -9.82 -10.08
C TRP A 148 9.52 -10.88 -10.66
N ALA A 149 9.59 -12.10 -10.12
CA ALA A 149 8.72 -13.20 -10.53
C ALA A 149 7.28 -12.96 -10.04
N ALA A 150 7.12 -12.57 -8.78
CA ALA A 150 5.82 -12.28 -8.18
C ALA A 150 5.08 -11.16 -8.91
N GLU A 151 5.79 -10.11 -9.33
CA GLU A 151 5.23 -9.01 -10.14
C GLU A 151 4.68 -9.53 -11.48
N ARG A 152 5.48 -10.31 -12.23
CA ARG A 152 5.08 -10.84 -13.55
C ARG A 152 3.95 -11.85 -13.46
N ILE A 153 3.97 -12.69 -12.43
CA ILE A 153 2.91 -13.66 -12.20
C ILE A 153 1.63 -12.96 -11.73
N GLY A 154 1.75 -11.95 -10.86
CA GLY A 154 0.61 -11.26 -10.26
C GLY A 154 -0.13 -10.34 -11.22
N VAL A 155 0.57 -9.59 -12.06
CA VAL A 155 -0.02 -8.54 -12.91
C VAL A 155 -1.23 -8.98 -13.74
N PRO A 156 -1.19 -10.15 -14.43
CA PRO A 156 -2.33 -10.62 -15.23
C PRO A 156 -3.62 -10.84 -14.43
N PHE A 157 -3.53 -11.06 -13.12
CA PHE A 157 -4.68 -11.45 -12.29
C PHE A 157 -5.44 -10.28 -11.68
N VAL A 158 -4.82 -9.10 -11.58
CA VAL A 158 -5.41 -7.90 -10.95
C VAL A 158 -6.29 -7.19 -11.98
N GLU A 159 -7.48 -6.72 -11.62
CA GLU A 159 -8.34 -6.00 -12.58
C GLU A 159 -7.92 -4.53 -12.71
N HIS A 160 -7.68 -3.87 -11.58
CA HIS A 160 -7.28 -2.46 -11.53
C HIS A 160 -6.17 -2.19 -10.52
N PHE A 161 -5.27 -1.27 -10.85
CA PHE A 161 -4.18 -0.85 -9.99
C PHE A 161 -4.39 0.58 -9.50
N PHE A 162 -4.13 0.79 -8.21
CA PHE A 162 -4.09 2.11 -7.58
C PHE A 162 -2.67 2.43 -7.16
N THR A 163 -2.23 3.67 -7.37
CA THR A 163 -0.88 4.10 -7.02
C THR A 163 -0.82 5.57 -6.60
N LEU A 164 0.31 5.99 -6.03
CA LEU A 164 0.46 7.31 -5.39
C LEU A 164 0.87 8.43 -6.35
N ASN A 165 1.53 8.12 -7.47
CA ASN A 165 2.10 9.13 -8.36
C ASN A 165 2.41 8.59 -9.77
N GLU A 166 2.81 9.49 -10.68
CA GLU A 166 3.18 9.14 -12.05
C GLU A 166 4.44 8.26 -12.13
N THR A 167 5.40 8.40 -11.21
CA THR A 167 6.59 7.53 -11.14
C THR A 167 6.18 6.06 -11.00
N MET A 168 5.23 5.79 -10.10
CA MET A 168 4.73 4.44 -9.90
C MET A 168 3.81 3.95 -11.01
N ARG A 169 3.05 4.85 -11.65
CA ARG A 169 2.33 4.49 -12.89
C ARG A 169 3.30 4.11 -14.00
N ALA A 170 4.40 4.84 -14.17
CA ALA A 170 5.45 4.51 -15.12
C ALA A 170 6.10 3.15 -14.79
N TYR A 171 6.31 2.85 -13.51
CA TYR A 171 6.74 1.53 -13.06
C TYR A 171 5.76 0.43 -13.48
N LEU A 172 4.45 0.60 -13.23
CA LEU A 172 3.42 -0.35 -13.65
C LEU A 172 3.39 -0.55 -15.17
N LYS A 173 3.64 0.52 -15.95
CA LYS A 173 3.79 0.42 -17.40
C LYS A 173 4.95 -0.50 -17.80
N THR A 174 6.08 -0.48 -17.08
CA THR A 174 7.20 -1.42 -17.34
C THR A 174 6.83 -2.89 -17.05
N LEU A 175 5.81 -3.12 -16.24
CA LEU A 175 5.25 -4.45 -15.97
C LEU A 175 4.15 -4.85 -16.98
N GLY A 176 3.89 -4.03 -18.00
CA GLY A 176 2.87 -4.28 -19.02
C GLY A 176 1.45 -3.89 -18.59
N VAL A 177 1.27 -3.14 -17.51
CA VAL A 177 -0.05 -2.64 -17.10
C VAL A 177 -0.40 -1.40 -17.93
N PRO A 178 -1.53 -1.41 -18.66
CA PRO A 178 -1.90 -0.28 -19.49
C PRO A 178 -2.54 0.83 -18.66
N ARG A 179 -2.55 2.07 -19.19
CA ARG A 179 -2.91 3.28 -18.42
C ARG A 179 -4.34 3.23 -17.91
N GLU A 180 -5.27 2.69 -18.68
CA GLU A 180 -6.69 2.53 -18.36
C GLU A 180 -6.94 1.63 -17.14
N ARG A 181 -5.99 0.76 -16.80
CA ARG A 181 -6.02 -0.10 -15.60
C ARG A 181 -5.25 0.49 -14.42
N THR A 182 -4.90 1.79 -14.49
CA THR A 182 -4.13 2.48 -13.44
C THR A 182 -4.78 3.79 -13.01
N SER A 183 -5.09 3.91 -11.72
CA SER A 183 -5.53 5.16 -11.09
C SER A 183 -4.48 5.69 -10.14
N ILE A 184 -4.26 7.00 -10.15
CA ILE A 184 -3.46 7.68 -9.14
C ILE A 184 -4.42 8.21 -8.07
N TYR A 185 -4.12 7.94 -6.81
CA TYR A 185 -4.80 8.54 -5.67
C TYR A 185 -3.81 9.36 -4.87
N THR A 186 -4.21 10.57 -4.48
CA THR A 186 -3.36 11.52 -3.74
C THR A 186 -3.89 11.71 -2.34
N VAL A 187 -3.07 11.37 -1.35
CA VAL A 187 -3.39 11.60 0.06
C VAL A 187 -3.21 13.08 0.40
N ASN A 188 -4.14 13.69 1.13
CA ASN A 188 -3.98 15.05 1.64
C ASN A 188 -2.97 15.07 2.81
N THR A 189 -1.68 15.19 2.50
CA THR A 189 -0.62 15.22 3.51
C THR A 189 -0.55 16.55 4.27
N ILE A 190 -1.06 17.64 3.68
CA ILE A 190 -1.05 18.97 4.31
C ILE A 190 -1.98 18.97 5.53
N GLU A 191 -3.20 18.45 5.36
CA GLU A 191 -4.18 18.36 6.44
C GLU A 191 -3.67 17.47 7.58
N ARG A 192 -3.10 16.30 7.23
CA ARG A 192 -2.46 15.39 8.20
C ARG A 192 -1.36 16.08 9.01
N ASP A 193 -0.53 16.89 8.37
CA ASP A 193 0.61 17.53 9.02
C ASP A 193 0.28 18.92 9.58
N SER A 194 -1.00 19.33 9.56
CA SER A 194 -1.44 20.69 9.91
C SER A 194 -1.01 21.13 11.32
N GLU A 195 -1.10 20.24 12.30
CA GLU A 195 -0.64 20.53 13.67
C GLU A 195 0.88 20.76 13.76
N TYR A 196 1.67 20.00 13.00
CA TYR A 196 3.12 20.17 12.95
C TYR A 196 3.50 21.45 12.20
N ILE A 197 2.77 21.77 11.13
CA ILE A 197 2.91 23.03 10.39
C ILE A 197 2.61 24.21 11.32
N ALA A 198 1.53 24.15 12.11
CA ALA A 198 1.16 25.20 13.05
C ALA A 198 2.21 25.41 14.16
N LYS A 199 2.88 24.35 14.61
CA LYS A 199 3.97 24.42 15.60
C LYS A 199 5.32 24.86 15.01
N SER A 200 5.43 24.96 13.68
CA SER A 200 6.69 25.29 13.01
C SER A 200 7.09 26.76 13.21
N LYS A 201 8.38 27.01 13.47
CA LYS A 201 8.93 28.37 13.66
C LYS A 201 9.69 28.81 12.43
N LYS A 202 9.33 29.97 11.87
CA LYS A 202 10.01 30.57 10.72
C LYS A 202 11.47 30.88 11.05
N GLY A 203 12.38 30.59 10.12
CA GLY A 203 13.80 30.94 10.24
C GLY A 203 14.68 29.92 10.97
N VAL A 204 14.12 28.86 11.57
CA VAL A 204 14.90 27.83 12.29
C VAL A 204 16.00 27.21 11.42
N ILE A 205 15.65 26.76 10.21
CA ILE A 205 16.62 26.15 9.28
C ILE A 205 17.67 27.16 8.83
N ARG A 206 17.28 28.40 8.54
CA ARG A 206 18.22 29.46 8.13
C ARG A 206 19.22 29.75 9.24
N ASN A 207 18.75 29.94 10.47
CA ASN A 207 19.61 30.22 11.62
C ASN A 207 20.54 29.04 11.92
N LYS A 208 20.01 27.80 11.90
CA LYS A 208 20.79 26.59 12.20
C LYS A 208 21.95 26.37 11.21
N TYR A 209 21.74 26.67 9.93
CA TYR A 209 22.73 26.43 8.88
C TYR A 209 23.37 27.71 8.35
N ASN A 210 23.20 28.84 9.05
CA ASN A 210 23.71 30.16 8.66
C ASN A 210 23.40 30.56 7.20
N ILE A 211 22.18 30.28 6.74
CA ILE A 211 21.75 30.60 5.37
C ILE A 211 21.21 32.04 5.34
N SER A 212 21.83 32.90 4.52
CA SER A 212 21.39 34.29 4.31
C SER A 212 19.90 34.38 3.96
N LYS A 213 19.21 35.42 4.41
CA LYS A 213 17.78 35.65 4.14
C LYS A 213 17.47 35.73 2.64
N ASP A 214 18.41 36.22 1.84
CA ASP A 214 18.24 36.45 0.40
C ASP A 214 18.49 35.20 -0.45
N THR A 215 19.09 34.15 0.14
CA THR A 215 19.31 32.88 -0.55
C THR A 215 17.98 32.16 -0.72
N LYS A 216 17.61 31.85 -1.98
CA LYS A 216 16.50 30.94 -2.30
C LYS A 216 16.85 29.53 -1.85
N ILE A 217 15.91 28.85 -1.19
CA ILE A 217 16.08 27.47 -0.72
C ILE A 217 15.09 26.60 -1.49
N ILE A 218 15.61 25.59 -2.17
CA ILE A 218 14.81 24.46 -2.68
C ILE A 218 15.04 23.31 -1.72
N LEU A 219 13.97 22.79 -1.12
CA LEU A 219 14.03 21.69 -0.17
C LEU A 219 13.19 20.53 -0.69
N THR A 220 13.79 19.34 -0.68
CA THR A 220 13.10 18.07 -0.88
C THR A 220 13.30 17.22 0.37
N VAL A 221 12.19 16.73 0.96
CA VAL A 221 12.21 15.92 2.18
C VAL A 221 11.49 14.61 1.91
N ALA A 222 12.25 13.55 1.69
CA ALA A 222 11.75 12.19 1.61
C ALA A 222 12.90 11.20 1.89
N ARG A 223 12.56 9.93 2.07
CA ARG A 223 13.56 8.86 2.05
C ARG A 223 14.11 8.72 0.63
N LEU A 224 15.38 8.35 0.51
CA LEU A 224 16.02 8.05 -0.76
C LEU A 224 15.54 6.68 -1.29
N GLU A 225 14.27 6.63 -1.68
CA GLU A 225 13.57 5.47 -2.22
C GLU A 225 13.25 5.69 -3.71
N ALA A 226 13.20 4.60 -4.49
CA ALA A 226 13.09 4.67 -5.94
C ALA A 226 11.81 5.36 -6.43
N GLU A 227 10.69 5.17 -5.70
CA GLU A 227 9.40 5.80 -5.96
C GLU A 227 9.41 7.34 -5.82
N LYS A 228 10.46 7.92 -5.22
CA LYS A 228 10.63 9.37 -5.06
C LYS A 228 11.34 10.02 -6.23
N ASN A 229 11.97 9.23 -7.11
CA ASN A 229 12.66 9.67 -8.32
C ASN A 229 13.58 10.89 -8.11
N TYR A 230 14.40 10.86 -7.06
CA TYR A 230 15.37 11.91 -6.73
C TYR A 230 16.29 12.34 -7.89
N PRO A 231 16.75 11.46 -8.79
CA PRO A 231 17.58 11.86 -9.92
C PRO A 231 16.96 12.95 -10.80
N LEU A 232 15.64 12.95 -10.99
CA LEU A 232 14.95 13.94 -11.82
C LEU A 232 15.03 15.37 -11.22
N LEU A 233 15.22 15.48 -9.90
CA LEU A 233 15.41 16.78 -9.24
C LEU A 233 16.83 17.33 -9.43
N LEU A 234 17.79 16.46 -9.76
CA LEU A 234 19.20 16.80 -10.00
C LEU A 234 19.50 17.04 -11.48
N ASP A 235 18.64 16.55 -12.39
CA ASP A 235 18.75 16.81 -13.82
C ASP A 235 18.43 18.28 -14.13
N LYS A 236 19.46 19.00 -14.58
CA LYS A 236 19.37 20.43 -14.94
C LYS A 236 18.61 20.67 -16.25
N GLU A 237 18.50 19.68 -17.12
CA GLU A 237 17.89 19.83 -18.44
C GLU A 237 16.37 20.06 -18.36
N HIS A 238 15.68 19.49 -17.35
CA HIS A 238 14.23 19.69 -17.17
C HIS A 238 13.86 21.02 -16.48
N ASN A 239 14.83 21.75 -15.93
CA ASN A 239 14.60 23.04 -15.28
C ASN A 239 14.77 24.24 -16.24
N ASN A 240 15.15 24.00 -17.50
CA ASN A 240 15.26 25.02 -18.54
C ASN A 240 14.13 24.97 -19.59
N GLU A 241 13.21 24.00 -19.49
CA GLU A 241 12.00 23.91 -20.33
C GLU A 241 10.76 24.35 -19.53
N LYS A 242 10.75 25.61 -19.07
CA LYS A 242 9.53 26.35 -18.70
C LYS A 242 9.68 27.83 -19.02
#